data_AF-A0A023FGZ2-F1
#
_entry.id   AF-A0A023FGZ2-F1
#
_cell.length_a   1.000
_cell.length_b   1.000
_cell.length_c   1.000
_cell.angle_alpha   90.00
_cell.angle_beta   90.00
_cell.angle_gamma   90.00
#
_symmetry.space_group_name_H-M   'P 1'
#
loop_
_entity.id
_entity.type
_entity.pdbx_description
1 polymer ?
#
loop_
_entity_poly.entity_id
_entity_poly.type
_entity_poly.pdbx_seq_one_letter_code
_entity_poly.pdbx_strand_id
1 'polypeptide(L)'
;MAEDREVLREVWEGRLPVCFKLAEQEVYTMQQPDPYYVMISRISYFPLVVDKVHKHFSRHIEERYHGNEMWLEYNGQPLKWHMPIGVLYDCYASDSTLPWNITVRFQEFPEKQLLHCGSRAVVESHFMSATQRSRHAETIAAK
;
A
#
# COMPACT_ATOMS: atom_id res chain seq x y z
N MET A 1 -17.26 14.88 -23.95
CA MET A 1 -18.28 13.98 -23.37
C MET A 1 -17.89 12.50 -23.48
N ALA A 2 -17.62 11.93 -24.66
CA ALA A 2 -17.14 10.53 -24.78
C ALA A 2 -15.67 10.39 -24.33
N GLU A 3 -14.80 11.30 -24.75
CA GLU A 3 -13.38 11.35 -24.39
C GLU A 3 -13.16 11.47 -22.88
N ASP A 4 -13.95 12.31 -22.18
CA ASP A 4 -13.86 12.46 -20.72
C ASP A 4 -14.13 11.15 -19.98
N ARG A 5 -15.08 10.34 -20.49
CA ARG A 5 -15.42 9.05 -19.89
C ARG A 5 -14.32 8.01 -20.12
N GLU A 6 -13.64 8.08 -21.25
CA GLU A 6 -12.49 7.22 -21.56
C GLU A 6 -11.32 7.55 -20.63
N VAL A 7 -10.99 8.84 -20.47
CA VAL A 7 -9.94 9.26 -19.52
C VAL A 7 -10.23 8.78 -18.09
N LEU A 8 -11.48 8.95 -17.62
CA LEU A 8 -11.88 8.46 -16.30
C LEU A 8 -11.73 6.95 -16.16
N ARG A 9 -12.04 6.19 -17.22
CA ARG A 9 -11.88 4.74 -17.24
C ARG A 9 -10.40 4.36 -17.18
N GLU A 10 -9.54 4.99 -17.99
CA GLU A 10 -8.09 4.71 -17.98
C GLU A 10 -7.47 4.98 -16.60
N VAL A 11 -7.87 6.09 -15.95
CA VAL A 11 -7.42 6.41 -14.59
C VAL A 11 -7.91 5.36 -13.58
N TRP A 12 -9.16 4.93 -13.68
CA TRP A 12 -9.76 3.93 -12.78
C TRP A 12 -9.17 2.52 -12.96
N GLU A 13 -8.91 2.15 -14.21
CA GLU A 13 -8.40 0.84 -14.59
C GLU A 13 -6.87 0.74 -14.43
N GLY A 14 -6.17 1.86 -14.28
CA GLY A 14 -4.74 1.93 -14.03
C GLY A 14 -4.24 0.90 -13.02
N ARG A 15 -3.30 0.04 -13.45
CA ARG A 15 -2.65 -0.99 -12.62
C ARG A 15 -1.16 -0.72 -12.48
N LEU A 16 -0.60 -1.22 -11.39
CA LEU A 16 0.82 -1.19 -11.09
C LEU A 16 1.30 -2.62 -10.76
N PRO A 17 2.30 -3.16 -11.46
CA PRO A 17 2.91 -4.44 -11.09
C PRO A 17 3.78 -4.23 -9.84
N VAL A 18 3.45 -4.94 -8.77
CA VAL A 18 4.15 -4.87 -7.49
C VAL A 18 4.73 -6.23 -7.14
N CYS A 19 5.97 -6.24 -6.68
CA CYS A 19 6.68 -7.40 -6.15
C CYS A 19 6.89 -7.20 -4.66
N PHE A 20 6.23 -8.01 -3.83
CA PHE A 20 6.46 -8.03 -2.39
C PHE A 20 7.52 -9.06 -2.03
N LYS A 21 8.47 -8.68 -1.19
CA LYS A 21 9.51 -9.56 -0.63
C LYS A 21 9.52 -9.42 0.88
N LEU A 22 9.61 -10.54 1.61
CA LEU A 22 9.86 -10.47 3.05
C LEU A 22 11.27 -9.94 3.30
N ALA A 23 11.43 -9.10 4.32
CA ALA A 23 12.76 -8.67 4.74
C ALA A 23 13.63 -9.86 5.12
N GLU A 24 14.84 -9.92 4.57
CA GLU A 24 15.76 -11.06 4.73
C GLU A 24 16.09 -11.36 6.19
N GLN A 25 16.06 -10.34 7.04
CA GLN A 25 16.35 -10.40 8.47
C GLN A 25 15.19 -11.00 9.27
N GLU A 26 13.99 -11.05 8.69
CA GLU A 26 12.78 -11.58 9.33
C GLU A 26 12.42 -13.00 8.87
N VAL A 27 13.16 -13.55 7.90
CA VAL A 27 12.97 -14.91 7.41
C VAL A 27 13.44 -15.91 8.48
N TYR A 28 12.50 -16.67 9.05
CA TYR A 28 12.80 -17.69 10.05
C TYR A 28 13.00 -19.08 9.44
N THR A 29 12.43 -19.33 8.26
CA THR A 29 12.50 -20.62 7.57
C THR A 29 13.86 -20.84 6.89
N MET A 30 14.29 -22.11 6.77
CA MET A 30 15.55 -22.44 6.06
C MET A 30 15.53 -22.07 4.57
N GLN A 31 14.36 -22.08 3.95
CA GLN A 31 14.15 -21.62 2.58
C GLN A 31 13.58 -20.20 2.61
N GLN A 32 14.12 -19.32 1.76
CA GLN A 32 13.56 -17.99 1.57
C GLN A 32 12.16 -18.10 0.93
N PRO A 33 11.19 -17.31 1.40
CA PRO A 33 9.87 -17.28 0.80
C PRO A 33 9.91 -16.75 -0.62
N ASP A 34 9.14 -17.36 -1.50
CA ASP A 34 8.97 -16.86 -2.86
C ASP A 34 8.39 -15.44 -2.85
N PRO A 35 8.93 -14.50 -3.66
CA PRO A 35 8.35 -13.18 -3.81
C PRO A 35 6.91 -13.24 -4.31
N TYR A 36 6.06 -12.35 -3.81
CA TYR A 36 4.65 -12.31 -4.16
C TYR A 36 4.38 -11.20 -5.18
N TYR A 37 4.00 -11.58 -6.40
CA TYR A 37 3.72 -10.65 -7.50
C TYR A 37 2.22 -10.43 -7.68
N VAL A 38 1.80 -9.17 -7.83
CA VAL A 38 0.39 -8.84 -8.08
C VAL A 38 0.24 -7.51 -8.82
N MET A 39 -0.79 -7.41 -9.66
CA MET A 39 -1.22 -6.16 -10.29
C MET A 39 -2.21 -5.45 -9.37
N ILE A 40 -1.85 -4.26 -8.90
CA ILE A 40 -2.65 -3.50 -7.93
C ILE A 40 -3.23 -2.23 -8.58
N SER A 41 -4.45 -1.85 -8.21
CA SER A 41 -5.05 -0.59 -8.66
C SER A 41 -4.32 0.62 -8.06
N ARG A 42 -3.97 1.59 -8.93
CA ARG A 42 -3.27 2.83 -8.52
C ARG A 42 -4.08 3.69 -7.56
N ILE A 43 -5.41 3.67 -7.67
CA ILE A 43 -6.29 4.51 -6.84
C ILE A 43 -6.69 3.85 -5.52
N SER A 44 -6.23 2.62 -5.26
CA SER A 44 -6.51 1.90 -4.02
C SER A 44 -5.49 2.23 -2.92
N TYR A 45 -5.68 1.64 -1.74
CA TYR A 45 -4.81 1.75 -0.57
C TYR A 45 -4.24 0.38 -0.21
N PHE A 46 -2.99 0.32 0.26
CA PHE A 46 -2.32 -0.94 0.57
C PHE A 46 -3.09 -1.87 1.52
N PRO A 47 -3.67 -1.41 2.65
CA PRO A 47 -4.36 -2.29 3.58
C PRO A 47 -5.56 -3.03 2.96
N LEU A 48 -6.10 -2.56 1.83
CA LEU A 48 -7.23 -3.19 1.15
C LEU A 48 -6.82 -4.34 0.21
N VAL A 49 -5.53 -4.46 -0.11
CA VAL A 49 -5.03 -5.38 -1.15
C VAL A 49 -3.97 -6.36 -0.64
N VAL A 50 -3.46 -6.14 0.58
CA VAL A 50 -2.34 -6.91 1.14
C VAL A 50 -2.75 -8.10 2.01
N ASP A 51 -4.04 -8.42 2.18
CA ASP A 51 -4.50 -9.57 2.98
C ASP A 51 -3.86 -10.89 2.54
N LYS A 52 -3.76 -11.10 1.23
CA LYS A 52 -3.12 -12.30 0.65
C LYS A 52 -1.60 -12.29 0.84
N VAL A 53 -1.00 -11.10 0.76
CA VAL A 53 0.44 -10.88 0.97
C VAL A 53 0.82 -11.19 2.41
N HIS A 54 0.04 -10.68 3.36
CA HIS A 54 0.16 -10.97 4.78
C HIS A 54 0.11 -12.49 5.03
N LYS A 55 -0.96 -13.16 4.57
CA LYS A 55 -1.13 -14.61 4.76
C LYS A 55 0.01 -15.45 4.15
N HIS A 56 0.58 -15.01 3.02
CA HIS A 56 1.71 -15.68 2.38
C HIS A 56 2.97 -15.60 3.23
N PHE A 57 3.32 -14.41 3.73
CA PHE A 57 4.55 -14.20 4.49
C PHE A 57 4.46 -14.58 5.97
N SER A 58 3.28 -14.54 6.60
CA SER A 58 3.10 -14.94 8.01
C SER A 58 3.56 -16.38 8.30
N ARG A 59 3.59 -17.26 7.28
CA ARG A 59 4.05 -18.65 7.41
C ARG A 59 5.58 -18.79 7.51
N HIS A 60 6.31 -17.75 7.18
CA HIS A 60 7.78 -17.76 7.05
C HIS A 60 8.48 -16.93 8.12
N ILE A 61 7.71 -16.27 9.00
CA ILE A 61 8.19 -15.51 10.14
C ILE A 61 8.04 -16.33 11.43
N GLU A 62 8.82 -15.98 12.44
CA GLU A 62 8.77 -16.60 13.76
C GLU A 62 7.39 -16.41 14.44
N GLU A 63 6.90 -17.45 15.13
CA GLU A 63 5.55 -17.48 15.73
C GLU A 63 5.26 -16.30 16.68
N ARG A 64 6.28 -15.81 17.39
CA ARG A 64 6.15 -14.67 18.30
C ARG A 64 5.71 -13.37 17.62
N TYR A 65 5.88 -13.27 16.30
CA TYR A 65 5.52 -12.08 15.50
C TYR A 65 4.24 -12.26 14.70
N HIS A 66 3.54 -13.40 14.79
CA HIS A 66 2.30 -13.64 14.03
C HIS A 66 1.17 -12.67 14.37
N GLY A 67 1.21 -12.04 15.55
CA GLY A 67 0.25 -11.03 15.98
C GLY A 67 0.67 -9.58 15.67
N ASN A 68 1.84 -9.37 15.07
CA ASN A 68 2.33 -8.02 14.78
C ASN A 68 1.64 -7.42 13.56
N GLU A 69 1.54 -6.09 13.55
CA GLU A 69 1.05 -5.36 12.39
C GLU A 69 2.11 -5.35 11.27
N MET A 70 1.69 -5.83 10.10
CA MET A 70 2.50 -5.78 8.89
C MET A 70 2.58 -4.36 8.34
N TRP A 71 3.78 -3.92 8.00
CA TRP A 71 4.03 -2.66 7.32
C TRP A 71 4.92 -2.85 6.09
N LEU A 72 4.94 -1.82 5.24
CA LEU A 72 5.60 -1.86 3.94
C LEU A 72 6.72 -0.84 3.90
N GLU A 73 7.83 -1.22 3.31
CA GLU A 73 9.02 -0.39 3.14
C GLU A 73 9.44 -0.35 1.67
N TYR A 74 9.91 0.80 1.23
CA TYR A 74 10.59 0.96 -0.05
C TYR A 74 11.86 1.78 0.13
N ASN A 75 13.02 1.24 -0.26
CA ASN A 75 14.33 1.90 -0.13
C ASN A 75 14.59 2.49 1.27
N GLY A 76 14.26 1.76 2.34
CA GLY A 76 14.45 2.23 3.72
C GLY A 76 13.42 3.27 4.20
N GLN A 77 12.40 3.58 3.38
CA GLN A 77 11.31 4.49 3.75
C GLN A 77 10.01 3.71 4.02
N PRO A 78 9.39 3.87 5.19
CA PRO A 78 8.06 3.33 5.48
C PRO A 78 6.98 3.94 4.58
N LEU A 79 6.21 3.08 3.91
CA LEU A 79 5.14 3.49 3.01
C LEU A 79 3.86 3.83 3.79
N LYS A 80 3.41 5.07 3.65
CA LYS A 80 2.21 5.59 4.33
C LYS A 80 0.94 5.02 3.72
N TRP A 81 0.29 4.10 4.42
CA TRP A 81 -0.90 3.41 3.92
C TRP A 81 -2.08 4.32 3.58
N HIS A 82 -2.17 5.50 4.20
CA HIS A 82 -3.26 6.46 4.00
C HIS A 82 -3.11 7.27 2.69
N MET A 83 -2.02 7.07 1.94
CA MET A 83 -1.87 7.64 0.60
C MET A 83 -2.22 6.59 -0.46
N PRO A 84 -2.86 6.97 -1.59
CA PRO A 84 -3.13 6.05 -2.68
C PRO A 84 -1.85 5.43 -3.23
N ILE A 85 -1.93 4.17 -3.66
CA ILE A 85 -0.77 3.38 -4.12
C ILE A 85 -0.06 4.03 -5.31
N GLY A 86 -0.81 4.57 -6.26
CA GLY A 86 -0.27 5.29 -7.41
C GLY A 86 0.50 6.54 -7.00
N VAL A 87 -0.01 7.30 -6.02
CA VAL A 87 0.67 8.48 -5.49
C VAL A 87 1.97 8.09 -4.80
N LEU A 88 1.96 7.02 -3.98
CA LEU A 88 3.17 6.50 -3.36
C LEU A 88 4.21 6.11 -4.42
N TYR A 89 3.79 5.38 -5.45
CA TYR A 89 4.69 5.00 -6.54
C TYR A 89 5.25 6.23 -7.28
N ASP A 90 4.40 7.18 -7.65
CA ASP A 90 4.82 8.36 -8.41
C ASP A 90 5.76 9.27 -7.58
N CYS A 91 5.61 9.30 -6.25
CA CYS A 91 6.49 10.08 -5.36
C CYS A 91 7.84 9.40 -5.09
N TYR A 92 7.88 8.07 -4.95
CA TYR A 92 9.08 7.37 -4.48
C TYR A 92 9.81 6.57 -5.57
N ALA A 93 9.10 6.14 -6.61
CA ALA A 93 9.52 5.06 -7.50
C ALA A 93 9.17 5.31 -8.99
N SER A 94 8.79 6.53 -9.37
CA SER A 94 8.45 6.91 -10.75
C SER A 94 9.56 6.60 -11.76
N ASP A 95 10.82 6.82 -11.35
CA ASP A 95 12.01 6.56 -12.18
C ASP A 95 12.55 5.11 -12.04
N SER A 96 11.88 4.27 -11.25
CA SER A 96 12.33 2.90 -11.00
C SER A 96 11.83 1.92 -12.06
N THR A 97 12.63 0.88 -12.33
CA THR A 97 12.22 -0.21 -13.22
C THR A 97 11.12 -1.05 -12.57
N LEU A 98 10.05 -1.31 -13.31
CA LEU A 98 9.00 -2.24 -12.89
C LEU A 98 9.52 -3.69 -12.85
N PRO A 99 8.96 -4.57 -11.99
CA PRO A 99 7.89 -4.31 -11.02
C PRO A 99 8.36 -3.47 -9.82
N TRP A 100 7.45 -2.74 -9.18
CA TRP A 100 7.77 -1.99 -7.98
C TRP A 100 8.09 -2.95 -6.83
N ASN A 101 9.35 -2.98 -6.39
CA ASN A 101 9.84 -3.91 -5.37
C ASN A 101 9.61 -3.34 -3.97
N ILE A 102 8.67 -3.90 -3.23
CA ILE A 102 8.32 -3.49 -1.87
C ILE A 102 8.78 -4.56 -0.88
N THR A 103 9.41 -4.12 0.21
CA THR A 103 9.79 -4.98 1.33
C THR A 103 8.66 -5.03 2.34
N VAL A 104 8.28 -6.23 2.75
CA VAL A 104 7.29 -6.51 3.78
C VAL A 104 8.02 -6.73 5.10
N ARG A 105 7.52 -6.10 6.16
CA ARG A 105 8.09 -6.12 7.51
C ARG A 105 6.99 -6.42 8.52
N PHE A 106 7.31 -7.23 9.53
CA PHE A 106 6.46 -7.56 10.68
C PHE A 106 7.10 -7.14 12.00
N GLN A 107 8.37 -6.72 11.99
CA GLN A 107 9.07 -6.23 13.17
C GLN A 107 9.27 -4.71 13.11
N GLU A 108 9.59 -4.10 14.26
CA GLU A 108 9.99 -2.69 14.35
C GLU A 108 9.02 -1.71 13.66
N PHE A 109 7.73 -1.77 13.99
CA PHE A 109 6.74 -0.87 13.39
C PHE A 109 7.14 0.60 13.63
N PRO A 110 7.24 1.43 12.57
CA PRO A 110 7.71 2.81 12.70
C PRO A 110 6.60 3.75 13.19
N GLU A 111 6.30 3.66 14.49
CA GLU A 111 5.29 4.43 15.25
C GLU A 111 5.29 5.95 14.98
N LYS A 112 6.48 6.52 14.76
CA LYS A 112 6.64 7.97 14.54
C LYS A 112 6.28 8.42 13.13
N GLN A 113 6.23 7.49 12.17
CA GLN A 113 6.08 7.80 10.73
C GLN A 113 4.81 7.21 10.12
N LEU A 114 4.34 6.09 10.66
CA LEU A 114 3.15 5.38 10.20
C LEU A 114 2.02 5.46 11.22
N LEU A 115 0.80 5.58 10.70
CA LEU A 115 -0.42 5.41 11.48
C LEU A 115 -0.74 3.91 11.54
N HIS A 116 -1.32 3.44 12.63
CA HIS A 116 -1.86 2.08 12.67
C HIS A 116 -3.12 1.95 11.80
N CYS A 117 -3.28 0.81 11.14
CA CYS A 117 -4.46 0.46 10.36
C CYS A 117 -5.15 -0.77 10.96
N GLY A 118 -5.81 -0.58 12.11
CA GLY A 118 -6.43 -1.67 12.87
C GLY A 118 -7.65 -2.33 12.21
N SER A 119 -8.24 -1.73 11.17
CA SER A 119 -9.33 -2.37 10.42
C SER A 119 -9.61 -1.67 9.09
N ARG A 120 -10.34 -2.38 8.21
CA ARG A 120 -10.88 -1.80 6.96
C ARG A 120 -11.77 -0.58 7.19
N ALA A 121 -12.47 -0.50 8.33
CA ALA A 121 -13.31 0.65 8.68
C ALA A 121 -12.49 1.94 8.88
N VAL A 122 -11.23 1.82 9.32
CA VAL A 122 -10.32 2.98 9.43
C VAL A 122 -10.00 3.54 8.04
N VAL A 123 -9.75 2.66 7.07
CA VAL A 123 -9.50 3.06 5.67
C VAL A 123 -10.73 3.73 5.06
N GLU A 124 -11.92 3.16 5.31
CA GLU A 124 -13.19 3.75 4.85
C GLU A 124 -13.42 5.14 5.44
N SER A 125 -13.27 5.29 6.76
CA SER A 125 -13.39 6.58 7.45
C SER A 125 -12.39 7.61 6.90
N HIS A 126 -11.15 7.19 6.65
CA HIS A 126 -10.13 8.03 6.03
C HIS A 126 -10.54 8.50 4.64
N PHE A 127 -10.99 7.58 3.79
CA PHE A 127 -11.45 7.89 2.43
C PHE A 127 -12.64 8.87 2.43
N MET A 128 -13.64 8.64 3.28
CA MET A 128 -14.80 9.52 3.42
C MET A 128 -14.41 10.91 3.89
N SER A 129 -13.51 10.99 4.87
CA SER A 129 -12.98 12.26 5.38
C SER A 129 -12.22 13.04 4.30
N ALA A 130 -11.39 12.37 3.49
CA ALA A 130 -10.67 12.99 2.39
C ALA A 130 -11.64 13.55 1.32
N THR A 131 -12.65 12.77 0.96
CA THR A 131 -13.69 13.20 -0.01
C THR A 131 -14.48 14.40 0.50
N GLN A 132 -14.87 14.39 1.78
CA GLN A 132 -15.57 15.51 2.40
C GLN A 132 -14.72 16.79 2.41
N ARG A 133 -13.43 16.67 2.73
CA ARG A 133 -12.48 17.80 2.71
C ARG A 133 -12.29 18.36 1.30
N SER A 134 -12.16 17.49 0.28
CA SER A 134 -12.05 17.92 -1.13
C SER A 134 -13.26 18.76 -1.54
N ARG A 135 -14.46 18.24 -1.28
CA ARG A 135 -15.71 18.93 -1.61
C ARG A 135 -15.85 20.28 -0.89
N HIS A 136 -15.42 20.34 0.37
CA HIS A 136 -15.43 21.58 1.12
C HIS A 136 -14.47 22.63 0.53
N ALA A 137 -13.26 22.21 0.15
CA ALA A 137 -12.28 23.08 -0.49
C ALA A 137 -12.78 23.63 -1.84
N GLU A 138 -13.41 22.79 -2.66
CA GLU A 138 -14.04 23.21 -3.93
C GLU A 138 -15.16 24.24 -3.70
N THR A 139 -15.98 24.04 -2.66
CA THR A 139 -17.07 24.97 -2.31
C THR A 139 -16.54 26.33 -1.85
N ILE A 140 -15.39 26.36 -1.17
CA ILE A 140 -14.73 27.61 -0.77
C ILE A 140 -14.10 28.29 -1.99
N ALA A 141 -13.41 27.53 -2.86
CA ALA A 141 -12.75 28.08 -4.05
C ALA A 141 -13.73 28.65 -5.09
N ALA A 142 -14.98 28.18 -5.09
CA ALA A 142 -16.05 28.68 -5.97
C ALA A 142 -16.76 29.94 -5.46
N LYS A 143 -16.39 30.46 -4.28
CA LYS A 143 -16.91 31.71 -3.69
C LYS A 143 -15.89 32.83 -3.77
#